data_AF-R7U941-F1
#
_entry.id   AF-R7U941-F1
#
_cell.length_a   1.000
_cell.length_b   1.000
_cell.length_c   1.000
_cell.angle_alpha   90.00
_cell.angle_beta   90.00
_cell.angle_gamma   90.00
#
_symmetry.space_group_name_H-M   'P 1'
#
loop_
_entity.id
_entity.type
_entity.pdbx_description
1 polymer ?
#
loop_
_entity_poly.entity_id
_entity_poly.type
_entity_poly.pdbx_seq_one_letter_code
_entity_poly.pdbx_strand_id
1 'polypeptide(L)'
;QSSAYVSVCLLIYKTITGDAPQYLCDLVHVNVPNQTLRSSQELHLRVPFTWSHPVKTSCFSYIGPFIFNSLPPHVKHARTV
;
A
#
# COMPACT_ATOMS: atom_id res chain seq x y z
N GLN A 1 -9.61 1.10 -18.82
CA GLN A 1 -9.92 0.93 -17.38
C GLN A 1 -8.66 0.91 -16.49
N SER A 2 -7.45 0.92 -17.06
CA SER A 2 -6.17 0.69 -16.36
C SER A 2 -5.57 1.92 -15.64
N SER A 3 -6.03 3.15 -15.96
CA SER A 3 -5.42 4.38 -15.45
C SER A 3 -5.63 4.61 -13.95
N ALA A 4 -6.78 4.22 -13.39
CA ALA A 4 -7.09 4.45 -11.98
C ALA A 4 -6.15 3.68 -11.03
N TYR A 5 -5.74 2.47 -11.40
CA TYR A 5 -4.83 1.64 -10.60
C TYR A 5 -3.45 2.28 -10.45
N VAL A 6 -2.93 2.89 -11.52
CA VAL A 6 -1.63 3.57 -11.53
C VAL A 6 -1.65 4.77 -10.57
N SER A 7 -2.70 5.60 -10.64
CA SER A 7 -2.85 6.76 -9.76
C SER A 7 -2.96 6.35 -8.28
N VAL A 8 -3.66 5.26 -7.97
CA VAL A 8 -3.77 4.74 -6.60
C VAL A 8 -2.40 4.23 -6.10
N CYS A 9 -1.65 3.50 -6.91
CA CYS A 9 -0.30 3.04 -6.54
C CYS A 9 0.66 4.21 -6.29
N LEU A 10 0.65 5.22 -7.16
CA LEU A 10 1.46 6.43 -6.98
C LEU A 10 1.07 7.18 -5.70
N LEU A 11 -0.22 7.29 -5.41
CA LEU A 11 -0.69 7.92 -4.18
C LEU A 11 -0.21 7.16 -2.95
N ILE A 12 -0.30 5.82 -2.95
CA ILE A 12 0.23 4.97 -1.87
C ILE A 12 1.75 5.15 -1.71
N TYR A 13 2.49 5.17 -2.81
CA TYR A 13 3.93 5.42 -2.77
C TYR A 13 4.25 6.77 -2.10
N LYS A 14 3.53 7.83 -2.47
CA LYS A 14 3.70 9.15 -1.83
C LYS A 14 3.33 9.13 -0.34
N THR A 15 2.31 8.37 0.08
CA THR A 15 1.97 8.23 1.50
C THR A 15 3.05 7.49 2.30
N ILE A 16 3.73 6.51 1.69
CA ILE A 16 4.84 5.78 2.34
C ILE A 16 6.08 6.68 2.46
N THR A 17 6.37 7.48 1.43
CA THR A 17 7.51 8.41 1.41
C THR A 17 7.28 9.65 2.29
N GLY A 18 6.02 9.96 2.64
CA GLY A 18 5.65 11.13 3.44
C GLY A 18 5.36 12.41 2.63
N ASP A 19 5.32 12.32 1.30
CA ASP A 19 5.02 13.42 0.38
C ASP A 19 3.50 13.67 0.21
N ALA A 20 2.66 12.89 0.89
CA ALA A 20 1.21 13.05 0.88
C ALA A 20 0.73 13.80 2.13
N PRO A 21 -0.47 14.41 2.09
CA PRO A 21 -1.10 14.99 3.28
C PRO A 21 -1.19 13.99 4.43
N GLN A 22 -0.95 14.46 5.66
CA GLN A 22 -0.86 13.62 6.86
C GLN A 22 -2.08 12.70 7.06
N TYR A 23 -3.29 13.22 6.80
CA TYR A 23 -4.52 12.42 6.91
C TYR A 23 -4.57 11.21 5.98
N LEU A 24 -3.83 11.21 4.86
CA LEU A 24 -3.71 10.04 3.97
C LEU A 24 -2.64 9.08 4.47
N CYS A 25 -1.54 9.59 5.01
CA CYS A 25 -0.49 8.78 5.62
C CYS A 25 -1.04 7.97 6.80
N ASP A 26 -1.91 8.59 7.61
CA ASP A 26 -2.56 7.93 8.76
C ASP A 26 -3.49 6.77 8.37
N LEU A 27 -3.92 6.70 7.11
CA LEU A 27 -4.77 5.60 6.60
C LEU A 27 -3.96 4.37 6.17
N VAL A 28 -2.64 4.48 5.99
CA VAL A 28 -1.77 3.44 5.44
C VAL A 28 -0.72 3.06 6.47
N HIS A 29 -0.78 1.83 6.95
CA HIS A 29 0.18 1.33 7.93
C HIS A 29 1.14 0.33 7.28
N VAL A 30 2.43 0.66 7.28
CA VAL A 30 3.49 -0.29 6.89
C VAL A 30 3.57 -1.37 7.96
N ASN A 31 3.55 -2.64 7.54
CA ASN A 31 3.75 -3.74 8.47
C ASN A 31 5.24 -3.81 8.84
N VAL A 32 5.61 -3.25 9.99
CA VAL A 32 6.96 -3.39 10.54
C VAL A 32 6.96 -4.58 11.49
N PRO A 33 7.53 -5.74 11.09
CA PRO A 33 7.60 -6.87 12.00
C PRO A 33 8.60 -6.59 13.11
N ASN A 34 8.29 -7.03 14.33
CA ASN A 34 9.20 -6.94 15.48
C ASN A 34 10.46 -7.83 15.33
N GLN A 35 10.50 -8.70 14.32
CA GLN A 35 11.60 -9.65 14.10
C GLN A 35 11.96 -9.71 12.62
N THR A 36 13.25 -9.67 12.31
CA THR A 36 13.78 -9.80 10.94
C THR A 36 13.73 -11.25 10.47
N LEU A 37 12.59 -11.66 9.90
CA LEU A 37 12.46 -12.94 9.19
C LEU A 37 13.07 -12.84 7.78
N ARG A 38 13.45 -13.97 7.18
CA ARG A 38 14.04 -14.01 5.83
C ARG A 38 13.10 -13.50 4.72
N SER A 39 11.78 -13.47 4.96
CA SER A 39 10.77 -12.84 4.09
C SER A 39 10.36 -11.42 4.52
N SER A 40 10.96 -10.89 5.59
CA SER A 40 10.68 -9.56 6.16
C SER A 40 11.28 -8.42 5.34
N GLN A 41 12.10 -8.72 4.34
CA GLN A 41 12.72 -7.70 3.49
C GLN A 41 11.73 -7.10 2.47
N GLU A 42 10.49 -7.61 2.43
CA GLU A 42 9.44 -7.13 1.53
C GLU A 42 8.60 -6.01 2.17
N LEU A 43 8.46 -4.89 1.46
CA LEU A 43 7.60 -3.78 1.88
C LEU A 43 6.13 -4.17 1.69
N HIS A 44 5.51 -4.65 2.77
CA HIS A 44 4.10 -5.03 2.80
C HIS A 44 3.28 -4.06 3.66
N LEU A 45 2.16 -3.60 3.11
CA LEU A 45 1.21 -2.75 3.80
C LEU A 45 0.16 -3.59 4.52
N ARG A 46 -0.29 -3.13 5.69
CA ARG A 46 -1.37 -3.77 6.43
C ARG A 46 -2.69 -3.53 5.70
N VAL A 47 -3.33 -4.61 5.26
CA VAL A 47 -4.69 -4.58 4.71
C VAL A 47 -5.68 -4.77 5.87
N PRO A 48 -6.58 -3.82 6.16
CA PRO A 48 -7.57 -3.98 7.21
C PRO A 48 -8.54 -5.12 6.89
N PHE A 49 -8.90 -5.90 7.89
CA PHE A 49 -9.95 -6.91 7.74
C PHE A 49 -11.31 -6.22 7.63
N THR A 50 -12.04 -6.49 6.55
CA THR A 50 -13.39 -5.96 6.33
C THR A 50 -14.39 -7.10 6.29
N TRP A 51 -15.46 -7.03 7.10
CA TRP A 51 -16.47 -8.08 7.25
C TRP A 51 -17.48 -8.12 6.08
N SER A 52 -16.99 -8.14 4.85
CA SER A 52 -17.80 -8.45 3.65
C SER A 52 -18.82 -7.38 3.23
N HIS A 53 -18.39 -6.12 3.03
CA HIS A 53 -19.16 -5.17 2.22
C HIS A 53 -18.34 -4.73 1.00
N PRO A 54 -18.81 -4.95 -0.24
CA PRO A 54 -18.06 -4.62 -1.45
C PRO A 54 -17.68 -3.13 -1.55
N VAL A 55 -18.47 -2.25 -0.90
CA VAL A 55 -18.20 -0.80 -0.81
C VAL A 55 -16.98 -0.50 0.07
N LYS A 56 -16.73 -1.31 1.11
CA LYS A 56 -15.57 -1.13 2.01
C LYS A 56 -14.27 -1.64 1.39
N THR A 57 -14.35 -2.62 0.48
CA THR A 57 -13.19 -3.13 -0.27
C THR A 57 -12.74 -2.20 -1.40
N SER A 58 -13.50 -1.15 -1.74
CA SER A 58 -13.05 -0.08 -2.65
C SER A 58 -12.45 1.14 -1.94
N CYS A 59 -12.42 1.16 -0.60
CA CYS A 59 -11.82 2.26 0.16
C CYS A 59 -10.31 2.34 -0.06
N PHE A 60 -9.75 3.54 -0.11
CA PHE A 60 -8.30 3.78 -0.27
C PHE A 60 -7.46 2.96 0.74
N SER A 61 -7.90 2.89 1.99
CA SER A 61 -7.26 2.13 3.08
C SER A 61 -7.28 0.62 2.90
N TYR A 62 -8.11 0.07 2.00
CA TYR A 62 -8.13 -1.35 1.65
C TYR A 62 -7.50 -1.58 0.27
N ILE A 63 -8.05 -0.93 -0.77
CA ILE A 63 -7.69 -1.19 -2.16
C ILE A 63 -6.25 -0.76 -2.46
N GLY A 64 -5.77 0.32 -1.83
CA GLY A 64 -4.41 0.80 -1.98
C GLY A 64 -3.39 -0.23 -1.47
N PRO A 65 -3.44 -0.62 -0.17
CA PRO A 65 -2.62 -1.70 0.36
C PRO A 65 -2.75 -3.02 -0.40
N PHE A 66 -3.97 -3.39 -0.81
CA PHE A 66 -4.22 -4.63 -1.56
C PHE A 66 -3.50 -4.65 -2.92
N ILE A 67 -3.66 -3.60 -3.73
CA ILE A 67 -3.00 -3.49 -5.04
C ILE A 67 -1.49 -3.34 -4.85
N PHE A 68 -1.04 -2.51 -3.91
CA PHE A 68 0.38 -2.31 -3.67
C PHE A 68 1.06 -3.63 -3.27
N ASN A 69 0.42 -4.44 -2.42
CA ASN A 69 0.96 -5.74 -2.01
C ASN A 69 1.05 -6.74 -3.17
N SER A 70 0.14 -6.68 -4.16
CA SER A 70 0.19 -7.55 -5.35
C SER A 70 1.27 -7.15 -6.36
N LEU A 71 1.93 -5.99 -6.18
CA LEU A 71 3.04 -5.58 -7.03
C LEU A 71 4.27 -6.49 -6.83
N PRO A 72 5.01 -6.77 -7.91
CA PRO A 72 6.29 -7.47 -7.80
C PRO A 72 7.32 -6.66 -6.98
N PRO A 73 8.22 -7.33 -6.24
CA PRO A 73 9.24 -6.68 -5.41
C PRO A 73 10.13 -5.71 -6.17
N HIS A 74 10.51 -6.03 -7.41
CA HIS A 74 11.36 -5.16 -8.23
C HIS A 74 10.68 -3.83 -8.60
N VAL A 75 9.35 -3.78 -8.65
CA VAL A 75 8.59 -2.54 -8.91
C VAL A 75 8.45 -1.72 -7.64
N LYS A 76 8.22 -2.38 -6.48
CA LYS A 76 8.11 -1.71 -5.18
C LYS A 76 9.39 -0.97 -4.77
N HIS A 77 10.55 -1.56 -5.09
CA HIS A 77 11.86 -1.02 -4.78
C HIS A 77 12.51 -0.25 -5.94
N ALA A 78 11.81 -0.10 -7.06
CA ALA A 78 12.30 0.69 -8.17
C ALA A 78 12.50 2.14 -7.69
N ARG A 79 13.72 2.66 -7.88
CA ARG A 79 13.99 4.07 -7.63
C ARG A 79 13.36 4.87 -8.76
N THR A 80 12.56 5.87 -8.40
CA THR A 80 12.15 6.92 -9.33
C THR A 80 13.43 7.61 -9.81
N VAL A 81 13.67 7.58 -11.13
CA VAL A 81 14.80 8.25 -11.79
C VAL A 81 14.61 9.75 -11.85
#